data_AF-A0A9E5LSP2-F1
#
_entry.id   AF-A0A9E5LSP2-F1
#
_cell.length_a   1.000
_cell.length_b   1.000
_cell.length_c   1.000
_cell.angle_alpha   90.00
_cell.angle_beta   90.00
_cell.angle_gamma   90.00
#
_symmetry.space_group_name_H-M   'P 1'
#
loop_
_entity.id
_entity.type
_entity.pdbx_description
1 polymer ?
#
loop_
_entity_poly.entity_id
_entity_poly.type
_entity_poly.pdbx_seq_one_letter_code
_entity_poly.pdbx_strand_id
1 'polypeptide(L)' 'MDLKKINQKIKKFVKERDWDQFHSPKNLSMALSVEASELVEIFQWLKAVSYTH' A
#
# COMPACT_ATOMS: atom_id res chain seq x y z
N MET A 1 17.06 2.64 2.16
CA MET A 1 16.01 2.44 1.14
C MET A 1 16.14 3.55 0.12
N ASP A 2 16.47 3.24 -1.14
CA ASP A 2 16.57 4.26 -2.20
C ASP A 2 15.21 4.41 -2.90
N LEU A 3 14.52 5.51 -2.61
CA LEU A 3 13.21 5.81 -3.17
C LEU A 3 13.25 5.98 -4.69
N LYS A 4 14.37 6.46 -5.26
CA LYS A 4 14.50 6.63 -6.71
C LYS A 4 14.51 5.27 -7.41
N LYS A 5 15.27 4.31 -6.87
CA LYS A 5 15.33 2.93 -7.38
C LYS A 5 13.97 2.23 -7.30
N ILE A 6 13.21 2.46 -6.23
CA ILE A 6 11.87 1.88 -6.07
C ILE A 6 10.89 2.49 -7.08
N ASN A 7 10.88 3.82 -7.21
CA ASN A 7 10.00 4.50 -8.16
C ASN A 7 10.29 4.05 -9.61
N GLN A 8 11.56 3.89 -9.99
CA GLN A 8 11.93 3.36 -11.31
C GLN A 8 11.39 1.95 -11.56
N LYS A 9 11.47 1.05 -10.56
CA LYS A 9 10.91 -0.31 -10.66
C LYS A 9 9.39 -0.28 -10.84
N ILE A 10 8.68 0.56 -10.06
CA ILE A 10 7.23 0.72 -10.16
C ILE A 10 6.86 1.25 -11.55
N LYS A 11 7.52 2.31 -12.04
CA LYS A 11 7.26 2.86 -13.38
C LYS A 11 7.44 1.83 -14.49
N LYS A 12 8.50 1.00 -14.41
CA LYS A 12 8.74 -0.06 -15.38
C LYS A 12 7.60 -1.10 -15.35
N PHE A 13 7.24 -1.57 -14.15
CA PHE A 13 6.16 -2.55 -13.95
C PHE A 13 4.81 -2.08 -14.50
N VAL A 14 4.47 -0.81 -14.25
CA VAL A 14 3.23 -0.17 -14.72
C VAL A 14 3.22 -0.07 -16.23
N LYS A 15 4.33 0.42 -16.82
CA LYS A 15 4.45 0.61 -18.26
C LYS A 15 4.39 -0.71 -19.03
N GLU A 16 5.01 -1.77 -18.52
CA GLU A 16 4.97 -3.10 -19.15
C GLU A 16 3.55 -3.69 -19.24
N ARG A 17 2.61 -3.19 -18.44
CA ARG A 17 1.22 -3.66 -18.37
C ARG A 17 0.22 -2.65 -18.93
N ASP A 18 0.68 -1.50 -19.40
CA ASP A 18 -0.18 -0.39 -19.84
C ASP A 18 -1.17 0.05 -18.75
N TRP A 19 -0.74 -0.01 -17.48
CA TRP A 19 -1.61 0.26 -16.32
C TRP A 19 -1.70 1.74 -15.94
N ASP A 20 -0.94 2.62 -16.59
CA ASP A 20 -0.98 4.05 -16.32
C ASP A 20 -2.36 4.67 -16.56
N GLN A 21 -3.16 4.09 -17.46
CA GLN A 21 -4.57 4.48 -17.68
C GLN A 21 -5.45 4.36 -16.41
N PHE A 22 -5.08 3.52 -15.45
CA PHE A 22 -5.82 3.34 -14.19
C PHE A 22 -5.28 4.23 -13.06
N HIS A 23 -4.15 4.91 -13.24
CA HIS A 23 -3.45 5.66 -12.20
C HIS A 23 -3.95 7.10 -12.03
N SER A 24 -5.28 7.29 -12.03
CA SER A 24 -5.86 8.57 -11.62
C SER A 24 -5.62 8.82 -10.12
N PRO A 25 -5.52 10.08 -9.65
CA PRO A 25 -5.37 10.37 -8.22
C PRO A 25 -6.44 9.69 -7.36
N LYS A 26 -7.69 9.66 -7.83
CA LYS A 26 -8.80 8.97 -7.16
C LYS A 26 -8.53 7.47 -6.99
N ASN A 27 -8.13 6.79 -8.05
CA ASN A 27 -7.92 5.34 -8.01
C ASN A 27 -6.74 4.96 -7.12
N LEU A 28 -5.64 5.73 -7.19
CA LEU A 28 -4.47 5.52 -6.35
C LEU A 28 -4.78 5.75 -4.87
N SER A 29 -5.52 6.80 -4.52
CA SER A 29 -5.96 7.05 -3.14
C SER A 29 -6.86 5.93 -2.61
N MET A 30 -7.76 5.40 -3.45
CA MET A 30 -8.64 4.30 -3.06
C MET A 30 -7.85 2.99 -2.86
N ALA A 31 -6.95 2.65 -3.77
CA ALA A 31 -6.07 1.49 -3.63
C ALA A 31 -5.22 1.58 -2.36
N LEU A 32 -4.62 2.74 -2.08
CA LEU A 32 -3.88 2.98 -0.85
C LEU A 32 -4.73 2.74 0.40
N SER A 33 -6.00 3.18 0.40
CA SER A 33 -6.91 2.96 1.52
C SER A 33 -7.21 1.47 1.75
N VAL A 34 -7.29 0.67 0.68
CA VAL A 34 -7.48 -0.78 0.78
C VAL A 34 -6.25 -1.44 1.40
N GLU A 35 -5.06 -1.17 0.87
CA GLU A 35 -3.79 -1.70 1.40
C GLU A 35 -3.56 -1.32 2.88
N ALA A 36 -3.92 -0.09 3.26
CA ALA A 36 -3.88 0.35 4.65
C ALA A 36 -4.87 -0.44 5.53
N SER A 37 -6.05 -0.78 4.99
CA SER A 37 -7.05 -1.58 5.71
C SER A 37 -6.61 -3.04 5.85
N GLU A 38 -5.98 -3.61 4.82
CA GLU A 38 -5.37 -4.95 4.88
C GLU A 38 -4.25 -5.00 5.95
N LEU A 39 -3.45 -3.94 6.06
CA LEU A 39 -2.49 -3.83 7.15
C LEU A 39 -3.17 -3.82 8.52
N VAL A 40 -4.27 -3.06 8.68
CA VAL A 40 -5.05 -3.04 9.93
C VAL A 40 -5.63 -4.41 10.27
N GLU A 41 -6.04 -5.20 9.27
CA GLU A 41 -6.59 -6.54 9.46
C GLU A 41 -5.64 -7.46 10.23
N ILE A 42 -4.33 -7.36 9.98
CA ILE A 42 -3.29 -8.12 10.72
C ILE A 42 -3.34 -7.85 12.23
N PHE A 43 -3.73 -6.62 12.63
CA PHE A 43 -3.80 -6.20 14.03
C PHE A 43 -5.20 -6.31 14.62
N GLN A 44 -6.20 -6.66 13.83
CA GLN A 44 -7.63 -6.59 14.21
C GLN A 44 -7.95 -7.36 15.50
N TRP A 45 -7.28 -8.48 15.73
CA TRP A 45 -7.55 -9.38 16.86
C TRP A 45 -6.42 -9.42 17.89
N LEU A 46 -5.43 -8.53 17.78
CA LEU A 46 -4.40 -8.43 18.80
C LEU A 46 -5.03 -7.91 20.08
N LYS A 47 -4.98 -8.72 21.14
CA LYS A 47 -5.38 -8.27 22.46
C LYS A 47 -4.49 -7.09 22.84
N ALA A 48 -5.12 -6.00 23.30
CA ALA A 48 -4.38 -4.95 23.98
C ALA A 48 -3.52 -5.63 25.06
N VAL A 49 -2.21 -5.38 25.05
CA VAL A 49 -1.33 -5.86 26.12
C VAL A 49 -1.80 -5.19 27.40
N SER A 50 -2.62 -5.88 28.17
CA SER A 50 -2.98 -5.48 29.52
C SER A 50 -1.75 -5.74 30.38
N TYR A 51 -0.95 -4.70 30.61
CA TYR A 51 0.07 -4.70 31.66
C TYR A 51 -0.66 -4.73 33.02
N THR A 52 -1.04 -5.91 33.48
CA THR A 52 -1.45 -6.12 34.88
C THR A 52 -0.21 -5.98 35.76
N HIS A 53 -0.24 -5.03 36.69
CA HIS A 53 0.69 -4.92 37.81
C HIS A 53 0.42 -6.03 38.81
#